data_AF-A0A537ECP8-F1
#
_entry.id   AF-A0A537ECP8-F1
#
_cell.length_a   1.000
_cell.length_b   1.000
_cell.length_c   1.000
_cell.angle_alpha   90.00
_cell.angle_beta   90.00
_cell.angle_gamma   90.00
#
_symmetry.space_group_name_H-M   'P 1'
#
loop_
_entity.id
_entity.type
_entity.pdbx_description
1 polymer ?
#
loop_
_entity_poly.entity_id
_entity_poly.type
_entity_poly.pdbx_seq_one_letter_code
_entity_poly.pdbx_strand_id
1 'polypeptide(L)'
;MLAAIGLKRGENVYIANVLKCRPPGNRNPQPEEVQKCAPHLMRQIELIEPKLIVAMGRVAAQALLNSDASIASLRGRLHRYAGVPLIVTYHPAYLLRNLPDKAKAWADLVFARNTMAGL
;
A
#
# COMPACT_ATOMS: atom_id res chain seq x y z
N MET A 1 9.82 -4.29 -8.81
CA MET A 1 8.40 -4.62 -8.48
C MET A 1 7.46 -4.01 -9.51
N LEU A 2 7.29 -2.69 -9.59
CA LEU A 2 6.40 -2.06 -10.60
C LEU A 2 6.69 -2.50 -12.05
N ALA A 3 7.96 -2.44 -12.48
CA ALA A 3 8.35 -2.86 -13.83
C ALA A 3 7.98 -4.32 -14.14
N ALA A 4 7.99 -5.21 -13.15
CA ALA A 4 7.64 -6.62 -13.35
C ALA A 4 6.15 -6.83 -13.68
N ILE A 5 5.29 -5.86 -13.35
CA ILE A 5 3.88 -5.83 -13.74
C ILE A 5 3.60 -4.81 -14.85
N GLY A 6 4.62 -4.37 -15.59
CA GLY A 6 4.47 -3.47 -16.73
C GLY A 6 4.17 -2.02 -16.35
N LEU A 7 4.45 -1.61 -15.11
CA LEU A 7 4.22 -0.25 -14.63
C LEU A 7 5.54 0.53 -14.44
N LYS A 8 5.49 1.84 -14.67
CA LYS A 8 6.63 2.75 -14.53
C LYS A 8 6.27 3.92 -13.62
N ARG A 9 7.24 4.38 -12.82
CA ARG A 9 7.05 5.55 -11.96
C ARG A 9 6.87 6.80 -12.82
N GLY A 10 5.94 7.67 -12.45
CA GLY A 10 5.62 8.88 -13.21
C GLY A 10 4.67 8.65 -14.38
N GLU A 11 4.33 7.40 -14.69
CA GLU A 11 3.42 7.02 -15.78
C GLU A 11 2.29 6.18 -15.20
N ASN A 12 1.10 6.77 -15.04
CA ASN A 12 -0.08 6.09 -14.50
C ASN A 12 0.11 5.43 -13.12
N VAL A 13 1.09 5.89 -12.35
CA VAL A 13 1.37 5.44 -10.98
C VAL A 13 1.67 6.65 -10.10
N TYR A 14 0.95 6.74 -8.98
CA TYR A 14 1.23 7.68 -7.91
C TYR A 14 1.72 6.93 -6.66
N ILE A 15 2.76 7.45 -6.00
CA ILE A 15 3.35 6.84 -4.80
C ILE A 15 3.27 7.86 -3.66
N ALA A 16 2.66 7.44 -2.56
CA ALA A 16 2.57 8.22 -1.34
C ALA A 16 2.80 7.35 -0.10
N ASN A 17 3.13 8.01 1.01
CA ASN A 17 3.22 7.40 2.33
C ASN A 17 2.11 7.89 3.24
N VAL A 18 1.78 7.11 4.27
CA VAL A 18 0.84 7.51 5.34
C VAL A 18 1.32 8.77 6.05
N LEU A 19 2.63 8.86 6.36
CA LEU A 19 3.23 10.08 6.90
C LEU A 19 3.99 10.84 5.81
N LYS A 20 3.99 12.17 5.92
CA LYS A 20 4.76 13.06 5.05
C LYS A 20 6.10 13.48 5.67
N CYS A 21 6.32 13.18 6.94
CA CYS A 21 7.56 13.45 7.67
C CYS A 21 8.20 12.14 8.14
N ARG A 22 9.54 12.07 8.10
CA ARG A 22 10.29 10.91 8.57
C ARG A 22 10.35 10.90 10.11
N PRO A 23 9.86 9.84 10.78
CA PRO A 23 10.00 9.73 12.24
C PRO A 23 11.47 9.69 12.69
N PRO A 24 11.81 10.23 13.88
CA PRO A 24 13.16 10.14 14.43
C PRO A 24 13.68 8.70 14.49
N GLY A 25 14.93 8.48 14.08
CA GLY A 25 15.51 7.13 14.06
C GLY A 25 14.82 6.15 13.11
N ASN A 26 13.96 6.62 12.18
CA ASN A 26 13.17 5.78 11.28
C ASN A 26 12.30 4.74 12.01
N ARG A 27 11.88 5.06 13.24
CA ARG A 27 10.92 4.24 13.99
C ARG A 27 9.58 4.14 13.24
N ASN A 28 8.75 3.20 13.65
CA ASN A 28 7.35 3.20 13.21
C ASN A 28 6.65 4.47 13.71
N PRO A 29 5.70 5.00 12.93
CA PRO A 29 4.91 6.14 13.37
C PRO A 29 3.99 5.75 14.51
N GLN A 30 3.72 6.72 15.39
CA GLN A 30 2.73 6.60 16.42
C GLN A 30 1.32 6.78 15.83
N PRO A 31 0.27 6.20 16.45
CA PRO A 31 -1.10 6.38 16.01
C PRO A 31 -1.51 7.85 15.86
N GLU A 32 -1.11 8.71 16.80
CA GLU A 32 -1.39 10.15 16.75
C GLU A 32 -0.71 10.83 15.54
N GLU A 33 0.53 10.45 15.20
CA GLU A 33 1.23 11.00 14.04
C GLU A 33 0.53 10.58 12.74
N VAL A 34 0.03 9.34 12.67
CA VAL A 34 -0.78 8.86 11.55
C VAL A 34 -2.07 9.66 11.43
N GLN A 35 -2.80 9.84 12.52
CA GLN A 35 -4.07 10.58 12.53
C GLN A 35 -3.88 12.03 12.09
N LYS A 36 -2.86 12.72 12.60
CA LYS A 36 -2.55 14.11 12.19
C LYS A 36 -2.17 14.22 10.72
N CYS A 37 -1.52 13.20 10.16
CA CYS A 37 -1.05 13.24 8.77
C CYS A 37 -2.07 12.67 7.76
N ALA A 38 -3.06 11.90 8.23
CA ALA A 38 -4.07 11.23 7.41
C ALA A 38 -4.81 12.17 6.44
N PRO A 39 -5.19 13.42 6.81
CA PRO A 39 -5.90 14.31 5.88
C PRO A 39 -5.14 14.56 4.58
N HIS A 40 -3.80 14.57 4.60
CA HIS A 40 -3.00 14.75 3.39
C HIS A 40 -3.14 13.56 2.43
N LEU A 41 -3.11 12.33 2.96
CA LEU A 41 -3.27 11.14 2.13
C LEU A 41 -4.70 11.00 1.61
N MET A 42 -5.69 11.30 2.46
CA MET A 42 -7.11 11.34 2.05
C MET A 42 -7.30 12.32 0.89
N ARG A 43 -6.81 13.55 1.05
CA ARG A 43 -6.93 14.57 0.00
C ARG A 43 -6.19 14.19 -1.29
N GLN A 44 -5.04 13.52 -1.18
CA GLN A 44 -4.34 12.98 -2.36
C GLN A 44 -5.19 11.92 -3.09
N ILE A 45 -5.80 10.98 -2.35
CA ILE A 45 -6.65 9.94 -2.93
C ILE A 45 -7.88 10.57 -3.60
N GLU A 46 -8.53 11.53 -2.95
CA GLU A 46 -9.67 12.26 -3.53
C GLU A 46 -9.32 12.99 -4.81
N LEU A 47 -8.15 13.64 -4.89
CA LEU A 47 -7.74 14.40 -6.07
C LEU A 47 -7.26 13.53 -7.23
N ILE A 48 -6.69 12.36 -6.92
CA ILE A 48 -6.14 11.45 -7.93
C ILE A 48 -7.22 10.52 -8.48
N GLU A 49 -8.26 10.24 -7.69
CA GLU A 49 -9.32 9.28 -8.00
C GLU A 49 -8.76 7.94 -8.53
N PRO A 50 -7.87 7.27 -7.76
CA PRO A 50 -7.18 6.10 -8.24
C PRO A 50 -8.17 4.95 -8.51
N LYS A 51 -7.97 4.22 -9.60
CA LYS A 51 -8.73 3.00 -9.90
C LYS A 51 -8.43 1.85 -8.92
N LEU A 52 -7.21 1.80 -8.39
CA LEU A 52 -6.75 0.76 -7.46
C LEU A 52 -5.69 1.34 -6.51
N ILE A 53 -5.76 0.96 -5.23
CA ILE A 53 -4.76 1.27 -4.22
C ILE A 53 -3.99 0.00 -3.87
N VAL A 54 -2.66 0.10 -3.80
CA VAL A 54 -1.80 -0.98 -3.27
C VAL A 54 -1.16 -0.52 -1.97
N ALA A 55 -1.62 -1.05 -0.84
CA ALA A 55 -1.09 -0.76 0.48
C ALA A 55 0.14 -1.65 0.78
N MET A 56 1.31 -1.03 0.90
CA MET A 56 2.58 -1.73 1.09
C MET A 56 3.00 -1.74 2.56
N GLY A 57 2.86 -2.88 3.22
CA GLY A 57 3.29 -3.08 4.61
C GLY A 57 2.24 -2.74 5.67
N ARG A 58 2.56 -3.13 6.91
CA ARG A 58 1.65 -3.11 8.05
C ARG A 58 1.07 -1.72 8.30
N VAL A 59 1.92 -0.70 8.41
CA VAL A 59 1.49 0.68 8.71
C VAL A 59 0.48 1.19 7.68
N ALA A 60 0.74 0.99 6.38
CA ALA A 60 -0.15 1.42 5.31
C ALA A 60 -1.48 0.65 5.32
N ALA A 61 -1.43 -0.67 5.45
CA ALA A 61 -2.62 -1.52 5.46
C ALA A 61 -3.52 -1.21 6.67
N GLN A 62 -2.94 -1.11 7.86
CA GLN A 62 -3.67 -0.82 9.10
C GLN A 62 -4.28 0.59 9.09
N ALA A 63 -3.54 1.59 8.59
CA ALA A 63 -4.03 2.96 8.49
C ALA A 63 -5.21 3.11 7.50
N LEU A 64 -5.12 2.46 6.33
CA LEU A 64 -6.18 2.54 5.32
C LEU A 64 -7.40 1.67 5.68
N LEU A 65 -7.19 0.47 6.21
CA LEU A 65 -8.28 -0.46 6.53
C LEU A 65 -8.87 -0.27 7.93
N ASN A 66 -8.32 0.65 8.73
CA ASN A 66 -8.65 0.83 10.14
C ASN A 66 -8.71 -0.52 10.89
N SER A 67 -7.63 -1.30 10.77
CA SER A 67 -7.55 -2.67 11.27
C SER A 67 -6.22 -2.89 11.99
N ASP A 68 -6.20 -3.78 12.97
CA ASP A 68 -5.01 -4.27 13.67
C ASP A 68 -4.49 -5.61 13.10
N ALA A 69 -5.17 -6.17 12.10
CA ALA A 69 -4.86 -7.47 11.53
C ALA A 69 -3.43 -7.56 10.98
N SER A 70 -2.89 -8.78 11.01
CA SER A 70 -1.56 -9.07 10.47
C SER A 70 -1.51 -8.85 8.97
N ILE A 71 -0.33 -8.53 8.43
CA ILE A 71 -0.15 -8.50 6.97
C ILE A 71 -0.50 -9.85 6.36
N ALA A 72 -0.10 -10.96 6.99
CA ALA A 72 -0.37 -12.31 6.50
C ALA A 72 -1.86 -12.55 6.22
N SER A 73 -2.74 -12.11 7.11
CA SER A 73 -4.20 -12.24 6.97
C SER A 73 -4.84 -11.23 6.01
N LEU A 74 -4.15 -10.14 5.66
CA LEU A 74 -4.69 -9.08 4.82
C LEU A 74 -4.36 -9.25 3.33
N ARG A 75 -3.29 -9.96 2.96
CA ARG A 75 -2.89 -10.15 1.54
C ARG A 75 -3.76 -11.18 0.82
N GLY A 76 -3.62 -11.24 -0.51
CA GLY A 76 -4.29 -12.25 -1.34
C GLY A 76 -5.82 -12.11 -1.46
N ARG A 77 -6.38 -10.97 -1.06
CA ARG A 77 -7.82 -10.67 -1.16
C ARG A 77 -8.06 -9.21 -1.47
N LEU A 78 -9.24 -8.90 -2.02
CA LEU A 78 -9.65 -7.55 -2.37
C LEU A 78 -10.33 -6.87 -1.19
N HIS A 79 -9.88 -5.67 -0.86
CA HIS A 79 -10.48 -4.77 0.13
C HIS A 79 -11.02 -3.52 -0.56
N ARG A 80 -11.57 -2.59 0.23
CA ARG A 80 -11.98 -1.27 -0.24
C ARG A 80 -11.52 -0.17 0.70
N TYR A 81 -11.19 0.98 0.14
CA TYR A 81 -10.95 2.22 0.85
C TYR A 81 -11.69 3.35 0.15
N ALA A 82 -12.65 3.98 0.83
CA ALA A 82 -13.49 5.03 0.24
C ALA A 82 -14.07 4.65 -1.15
N GLY A 83 -14.56 3.41 -1.28
CA GLY A 83 -15.09 2.87 -2.54
C GLY A 83 -14.03 2.32 -3.51
N VAL A 84 -12.78 2.78 -3.41
CA VAL A 84 -11.66 2.35 -4.26
C VAL A 84 -11.18 0.94 -3.89
N PRO A 85 -11.04 0.01 -4.85
CA PRO A 85 -10.40 -1.29 -4.61
C PRO A 85 -9.01 -1.16 -3.96
N LEU A 86 -8.73 -1.98 -2.94
CA LEU A 86 -7.46 -1.95 -2.21
C LEU A 86 -6.86 -3.34 -2.09
N ILE A 87 -5.59 -3.49 -2.42
CA ILE A 87 -4.82 -4.73 -2.26
C ILE A 87 -3.65 -4.48 -1.32
N VAL A 88 -3.41 -5.43 -0.41
CA VAL A 88 -2.32 -5.36 0.56
C VAL A 88 -1.17 -6.26 0.12
N THR A 89 0.06 -5.76 0.24
CA THR A 89 1.27 -6.57 0.03
C THR A 89 2.38 -6.19 1.03
N TYR A 90 3.50 -6.90 0.98
CA TYR A 90 4.67 -6.61 1.80
C TYR A 90 5.34 -5.29 1.42
N HIS A 91 5.87 -4.59 2.43
CA HIS A 91 6.71 -3.42 2.19
C HIS A 91 8.04 -3.84 1.54
N PRO A 92 8.59 -3.08 0.56
CA PRO A 92 9.85 -3.44 -0.09
C PRO A 92 11.01 -3.63 0.91
N ALA A 93 11.11 -2.79 1.94
CA ALA A 93 12.15 -2.92 2.97
C ALA A 93 12.07 -4.26 3.76
N TYR A 94 10.88 -4.84 3.94
CA TYR A 94 10.74 -6.17 4.52
C TYR A 94 11.30 -7.24 3.57
N LEU A 95 10.97 -7.14 2.28
CA LEU A 95 11.42 -8.07 1.24
C LEU A 95 12.92 -8.03 0.99
N LEU A 96 13.58 -6.91 1.29
CA LEU A 96 15.05 -6.81 1.25
C LEU A 96 15.71 -7.62 2.39
N ARG A 97 15.01 -7.81 3.51
CA ARG A 97 15.50 -8.62 4.65
C ARG A 97 15.05 -10.08 4.58
N ASN A 98 13.90 -10.33 3.96
CA ASN A 98 13.29 -11.66 3.84
C ASN A 98 13.05 -11.99 2.37
N LEU A 99 14.12 -12.36 1.66
CA LEU A 99 14.09 -12.59 0.22
C LEU A 99 13.07 -13.66 -0.24
N PRO A 100 12.86 -14.79 0.46
CA PRO A 100 11.91 -15.82 0.01
C PRO A 100 10.47 -15.28 -0.13
N ASP A 101 10.11 -14.27 0.65
CA ASP A 101 8.76 -13.68 0.62
C ASP A 101 8.52 -12.78 -0.61
N LYS A 102 9.54 -12.56 -1.46
CA LYS A 102 9.35 -11.90 -2.76
C LYS A 102 8.36 -12.65 -3.65
N ALA A 103 8.30 -13.98 -3.57
CA ALA A 103 7.33 -14.78 -4.32
C ALA A 103 5.88 -14.47 -3.90
N LYS A 104 5.65 -14.25 -2.60
CA LYS A 104 4.33 -13.86 -2.07
C LYS A 104 3.94 -12.45 -2.55
N ALA A 105 4.87 -11.51 -2.50
CA ALA A 105 4.63 -10.16 -3.00
C ALA A 105 4.40 -10.13 -4.51
N TRP A 106 5.07 -11.01 -5.27
CA TRP A 106 4.82 -11.17 -6.70
C TRP A 106 3.38 -11.64 -6.96
N ALA A 107 2.89 -12.64 -6.22
CA ALA A 107 1.50 -13.08 -6.34
C ALA A 107 0.51 -11.94 -6.07
N ASP A 108 0.74 -11.12 -5.03
CA ASP A 108 -0.10 -9.96 -4.72
C ASP A 108 -0.09 -8.92 -5.87
N LEU A 109 1.06 -8.69 -6.52
CA LEU A 109 1.18 -7.76 -7.64
C LEU A 109 0.51 -8.28 -8.92
N VAL A 110 0.61 -9.58 -9.20
CA VAL A 110 -0.13 -10.20 -10.30
C VAL A 110 -1.63 -10.08 -10.05
N PHE A 111 -2.07 -10.33 -8.82
CA PHE A 111 -3.46 -10.11 -8.43
C PHE A 111 -3.89 -8.66 -8.65
N ALA A 112 -3.09 -7.69 -8.22
CA ALA A 112 -3.36 -6.27 -8.46
C ALA A 112 -3.46 -5.91 -9.95
N ARG A 113 -2.57 -6.43 -10.79
CA ARG A 113 -2.61 -6.22 -12.23
C ARG A 113 -3.89 -6.81 -12.84
N ASN A 114 -4.27 -8.03 -12.45
CA ASN A 114 -5.47 -8.68 -12.95
C ASN A 114 -6.74 -7.96 -12.49
N THR A 115 -6.79 -7.48 -11.25
CA THR A 115 -7.88 -6.63 -10.77
C THR A 115 -7.98 -5.35 -11.59
N MET A 116 -6.87 -4.66 -11.83
CA MET A 116 -6.86 -3.44 -12.64
C MET A 116 -7.34 -3.68 -14.08
N ALA A 117 -7.00 -4.81 -14.70
CA ALA A 117 -7.43 -5.15 -16.05
C ALA A 117 -8.94 -5.44 -16.17
N GLY A 118 -9.61 -5.75 -15.06
CA GLY A 118 -11.05 -5.99 -15.00
C GLY A 118 -11.89 -4.78 -14.55
N LEU A 119 -11.26 -3.62 -14.33
CA LEU A 119 -11.92 -2.34 -13.99
C LEU A 119 -12.05 -1.46 -15.23
#